data_AF-A0A450TF97-F1
#
_entry.id   AF-A0A450TF97-F1
#
_cell.length_a   1.000
_cell.length_b   1.000
_cell.length_c   1.000
_cell.angle_alpha   90.00
_cell.angle_beta   90.00
_cell.angle_gamma   90.00
#
_symmetry.space_group_name_H-M   'P 1'
#
loop_
_entity.id
_entity.type
_entity.pdbx_description
1 polymer ?
#
loop_
_entity_poly.entity_id
_entity_poly.type
_entity_poly.pdbx_seq_one_letter_code
_entity_poly.pdbx_strand_id
1 'polypeptide(L)'
;MELSQVIKEIRLVPDNRLPEIHDFIRSLAPDTETRQDDTARIVANVMEFAGCWRDLTDEEFADFSQEIAEHRNQAFSGRIGREAVID
;
A
#
# COMPACT_ATOMS: atom_id res chain seq x y z
N MET A 1 16.06 -5.07 31.26
CA MET A 1 15.21 -4.10 32.00
C MET A 1 13.78 -4.47 31.69
N GLU A 2 12.99 -4.85 32.68
CA GLU A 2 11.62 -5.32 32.44
C GLU A 2 10.74 -4.15 32.00
N LEU A 3 9.88 -4.36 30.99
CA LEU A 3 8.92 -3.37 30.48
C LEU A 3 8.07 -2.74 31.61
N SER A 4 7.78 -3.56 32.62
CA SER A 4 7.04 -3.16 33.82
C SER A 4 7.77 -2.14 34.70
N GLN A 5 9.10 -2.10 34.66
CA GLN A 5 9.89 -1.12 35.40
C GLN A 5 9.91 0.22 34.67
N VAL A 6 10.10 0.22 33.35
CA VAL A 6 10.11 1.45 32.53
C VAL A 6 8.79 2.22 32.66
N ILE A 7 7.66 1.51 32.62
CA ILE A 7 6.33 2.13 32.78
C ILE A 7 6.15 2.74 34.18
N LYS A 8 6.72 2.14 35.23
CA LYS A 8 6.66 2.69 36.59
C LYS A 8 7.43 4.00 36.69
N GLU A 9 8.62 4.07 36.10
CA GLU A 9 9.44 5.29 36.10
C GLU A 9 8.77 6.42 35.30
N ILE A 10 8.18 6.13 34.13
CA ILE A 10 7.46 7.14 33.33
C ILE A 10 6.29 7.76 34.12
N ARG A 11 5.59 6.96 34.93
CA ARG A 11 4.47 7.43 35.77
C ARG A 11 4.89 8.34 36.93
N LEU A 12 6.18 8.38 37.28
CA LEU A 12 6.70 9.28 38.32
C LEU A 12 7.04 10.66 37.77
N VAL A 13 6.99 10.84 36.45
CA VAL A 13 7.35 12.10 35.79
C VAL A 13 6.15 13.05 35.82
N PRO A 14 6.37 14.34 36.15
CA PRO A 14 5.33 15.36 36.05
C PRO A 14 4.69 15.46 34.65
N ASP A 15 3.37 15.64 34.59
CA ASP A 15 2.59 15.64 33.35
C ASP A 15 3.10 16.63 32.29
N ASN A 16 3.63 17.77 32.74
CA ASN A 16 4.17 18.81 31.85
C ASN A 16 5.46 18.39 31.12
N ARG A 17 6.09 17.28 31.50
CA ARG A 17 7.29 16.71 30.86
C ARG A 17 7.01 15.43 30.09
N LEU A 18 5.78 14.90 30.14
CA LEU A 18 5.38 13.77 29.32
C LEU A 18 5.55 14.00 27.81
N PRO A 19 5.36 15.22 27.25
CA PRO A 19 5.64 15.49 25.84
C PRO A 19 7.10 15.22 25.46
N GLU A 20 8.06 15.64 26.30
CA GLU A 20 9.50 15.44 26.06
C GLU A 20 9.89 13.96 26.05
N ILE A 21 9.30 13.18 26.95
CA ILE A 21 9.51 11.72 27.02
C ILE A 21 8.94 11.04 25.79
N HIS A 22 7.75 11.44 25.37
CA HIS A 22 7.11 10.92 24.17
C HIS A 22 7.94 11.22 22.91
N ASP A 23 8.48 12.43 22.79
CA ASP A 23 9.31 12.82 21.65
C ASP A 23 10.66 12.07 21.64
N PHE A 24 11.24 11.83 22.82
CA PHE A 24 12.42 10.98 22.96
C PHE A 24 12.14 9.51 22.59
N ILE A 25 11.02 8.94 23.02
CA ILE A 25 10.65 7.57 22.64
C ILE A 25 10.45 7.48 21.12
N ARG A 26 9.87 8.51 20.52
CA ARG A 26 9.66 8.60 19.07
C ARG A 26 10.98 8.69 18.30
N SER A 27 11.98 9.42 18.79
CA SER A 27 13.29 9.51 18.13
C SER A 27 14.10 8.22 18.21
N LEU A 28 13.82 7.35 19.19
CA LEU A 28 14.41 6.02 19.29
C LEU A 28 13.74 4.98 18.39
N ALA A 29 12.53 5.26 17.89
CA ALA A 29 11.86 4.39 16.94
C ALA A 29 12.49 4.60 15.54
N PRO A 30 13.10 3.58 14.92
CA PRO A 30 13.59 3.72 13.55
C PRO A 30 12.40 4.00 12.62
N ASP A 31 12.45 5.15 11.95
CA ASP A 31 11.57 5.63 10.88
C ASP A 31 10.08 5.25 11.02
N THR A 32 9.40 5.82 12.02
CA THR A 32 7.92 5.90 12.00
C THR A 32 7.39 7.26 11.58
N GLU A 33 8.26 8.24 11.27
CA GLU A 33 7.86 9.53 10.71
C GLU A 33 7.41 9.45 9.23
N THR A 34 7.65 8.34 8.54
CA THR A 34 7.27 8.15 7.12
C THR A 34 5.80 7.77 6.91
N ARG A 35 5.03 7.40 7.95
CA ARG A 35 3.72 6.75 7.73
C ARG A 35 2.60 7.71 7.29
N GLN A 36 2.69 9.01 7.60
CA GLN A 36 1.74 10.02 7.11
C GLN A 36 2.03 10.45 5.66
N ASP A 37 3.32 10.59 5.30
CA ASP A 37 3.75 10.91 3.94
C ASP A 37 3.54 9.71 2.99
N ASP A 38 3.73 8.48 3.48
CA ASP A 38 3.50 7.27 2.69
C ASP A 38 2.05 7.11 2.25
N THR A 39 1.06 7.48 3.06
CA THR A 39 -0.34 7.36 2.65
C THR A 39 -0.67 8.37 1.55
N ALA A 40 -0.21 9.62 1.70
CA ALA A 40 -0.40 10.65 0.67
C ALA A 40 0.38 10.32 -0.61
N ARG A 41 1.61 9.81 -0.49
CA ARG A 41 2.45 9.35 -1.60
C ARG A 41 1.88 8.11 -2.30
N ILE A 42 1.36 7.14 -1.55
CA ILE A 42 0.68 5.96 -2.11
C ILE A 42 -0.59 6.39 -2.84
N VAL A 43 -1.40 7.28 -2.25
CA VAL A 43 -2.60 7.81 -2.91
C VAL A 43 -2.21 8.59 -4.16
N ALA A 44 -1.18 9.43 -4.11
CA ALA A 44 -0.68 10.16 -5.27
C ALA A 44 -0.18 9.22 -6.38
N ASN A 45 0.61 8.20 -6.05
CA ASN A 45 1.11 7.21 -7.01
C ASN A 45 0.00 6.33 -7.59
N VAL A 46 -1.02 5.98 -6.80
CA VAL A 46 -2.20 5.22 -7.28
C VAL A 46 -3.08 6.10 -8.17
N MET A 47 -3.19 7.39 -7.86
CA MET A 47 -3.98 8.35 -8.64
C MET A 47 -3.24 8.87 -9.87
N GLU A 48 -1.91 8.75 -9.95
CA GLU A 48 -1.10 9.13 -11.11
C GLU A 48 -1.58 8.45 -12.39
N PHE A 49 -2.05 7.20 -12.28
CA PHE A 49 -2.59 6.44 -13.40
C PHE A 49 -4.13 6.52 -13.50
N ALA A 50 -4.80 7.20 -12.58
CA ALA A 50 -6.25 7.30 -12.60
C ALA A 50 -6.72 8.21 -13.73
N GLY A 51 -7.33 7.62 -14.76
CA GLY A 51 -7.87 8.35 -15.90
C GLY A 51 -6.91 8.54 -17.07
N CYS A 52 -5.73 7.91 -17.05
CA CYS A 52 -4.78 7.89 -18.18
C CYS A 52 -5.40 7.44 -19.50
N TRP A 53 -6.49 6.65 -19.44
CA TRP A 53 -7.28 6.26 -20.61
C TRP A 53 -7.92 7.45 -21.35
N ARG A 54 -8.17 8.59 -20.68
CA ARG A 54 -8.70 9.80 -21.33
C ARG A 54 -7.65 10.54 -22.15
N ASP A 55 -6.38 10.31 -21.87
CA ASP A 55 -5.26 10.92 -22.58
C ASP A 55 -4.90 10.13 -23.85
N LEU A 56 -5.44 8.91 -23.99
CA LEU A 56 -5.33 8.11 -25.21
C LEU A 56 -6.32 8.58 -26.26
N THR A 57 -5.91 8.51 -27.52
CA THR A 57 -6.83 8.62 -28.65
C THR A 57 -7.74 7.38 -28.73
N ASP A 58 -8.87 7.52 -29.41
CA ASP A 58 -9.80 6.39 -29.63
C ASP A 58 -9.13 5.22 -30.37
N GLU A 59 -8.17 5.51 -31.26
CA GLU A 59 -7.40 4.52 -32.02
C GLU A 59 -6.44 3.75 -31.10
N GLU A 60 -5.64 4.47 -30.29
CA GLU A 60 -4.74 3.85 -29.31
C GLU A 60 -5.52 3.01 -28.30
N PHE A 61 -6.67 3.49 -27.84
CA PHE A 61 -7.53 2.73 -26.94
C PHE A 61 -8.08 1.45 -27.57
N ALA A 62 -8.49 1.50 -28.84
CA ALA A 62 -9.00 0.35 -29.57
C ALA A 62 -7.92 -0.73 -29.78
N ASP A 63 -6.71 -0.30 -30.15
CA ASP A 63 -5.56 -1.19 -30.32
C ASP A 63 -5.18 -1.89 -29.01
N PHE A 64 -5.05 -1.13 -27.91
CA PHE A 64 -4.79 -1.72 -26.58
C PHE A 64 -5.88 -2.70 -26.14
N SER A 65 -7.15 -2.37 -26.41
CA SER A 65 -8.28 -3.24 -26.08
C SER A 65 -8.23 -4.57 -26.84
N GLN A 66 -7.84 -4.53 -28.11
CA GLN A 66 -7.68 -5.72 -28.94
C GLN A 66 -6.53 -6.61 -28.45
N GLU A 67 -5.37 -6.03 -28.13
CA GLU A 67 -4.22 -6.75 -27.59
C GLU A 67 -4.56 -7.46 -26.26
N ILE A 68 -5.23 -6.76 -25.34
CA ILE A 68 -5.67 -7.35 -24.06
C ILE A 68 -6.62 -8.54 -24.30
N ALA A 69 -7.55 -8.41 -25.25
CA ALA A 69 -8.48 -9.48 -25.59
C ALA A 69 -7.75 -10.72 -26.13
N GLU A 70 -6.76 -10.54 -27.00
CA GLU A 70 -5.93 -11.60 -27.56
C GLU A 70 -5.09 -12.29 -26.48
N HIS A 71 -4.41 -11.52 -25.63
CA HIS A 71 -3.63 -12.06 -24.51
C HIS A 71 -4.48 -12.85 -23.53
N ARG A 72 -5.70 -12.37 -23.22
CA ARG A 72 -6.64 -13.11 -22.39
C ARG A 72 -7.04 -14.41 -23.06
N ASN A 73 -7.44 -14.36 -24.33
CA ASN A 73 -7.81 -15.57 -25.06
C ASN A 73 -6.66 -16.59 -25.08
N GLN A 74 -5.43 -16.13 -25.26
CA GLN A 74 -4.24 -16.99 -25.25
C GLN A 74 -3.98 -17.59 -23.86
N ALA A 75 -4.00 -16.78 -22.80
CA ALA A 75 -3.75 -17.23 -21.42
C ALA A 75 -4.79 -18.25 -20.93
N PHE A 76 -6.03 -18.12 -21.39
CA PHE A 76 -7.14 -18.99 -20.98
C PHE A 76 -7.49 -20.08 -22.02
N SER A 77 -6.83 -20.11 -23.19
CA SER A 77 -7.04 -21.10 -24.25
C SER A 77 -6.87 -22.55 -23.77
N GLY A 78 -5.95 -22.80 -22.82
CA GLY A 78 -5.67 -24.14 -22.28
C GLY A 78 -6.57 -24.59 -21.12
N ARG A 79 -7.50 -23.74 -20.64
CA ARG A 79 -8.32 -24.04 -19.44
C ARG A 79 -9.64 -24.75 -19.76
N ILE A 80 -10.11 -24.71 -21.01
CA ILE A 80 -11.39 -25.35 -21.40
C ILE A 80 -11.31 -26.90 -21.33
N GLY A 81 -10.11 -27.50 -21.35
CA GLY A 81 -9.94 -28.95 -21.43
C GLY A 81 -9.70 -29.72 -20.12
N ARG A 82 -9.60 -29.07 -18.95
CA ARG A 82 -9.21 -29.74 -17.69
C ARG A 82 -10.30 -29.88 -16.63
N GLU A 83 -11.51 -29.38 -16.89
CA GLU A 83 -12.59 -29.34 -15.89
C GLU A 83 -13.85 -30.15 -16.28
N ALA A 84 -13.77 -30.97 -17.33
CA ALA A 84 -14.84 -31.88 -17.75
C ALA A 84 -14.48 -33.37 -17.54
N VAL A 85 -13.77 -33.69 -16.46
CA VAL A 85 -13.78 -35.06 -15.89
C VAL A 85 -14.39 -34.93 -14.50
N ILE A 86 -15.71 -35.02 -14.48
CA ILE A 86 -16.48 -35.27 -13.26
C ILE A 86 -16.86 -36.76 -13.36
N ASP A 87 -16.29 -37.57 -12.46
CA ASP A 87 -16.75 -38.92 -12.14
C ASP A 87 -18.17 -38.85 -11.54
#